data_AF-A0A412XHY3-F1
#
_entry.id   AF-A0A412XHY3-F1
#
_cell.length_a   1.000
_cell.length_b   1.000
_cell.length_c   1.000
_cell.angle_alpha   90.00
_cell.angle_beta   90.00
_cell.angle_gamma   90.00
#
_symmetry.space_group_name_H-M   'P 1'
#
loop_
_entity.id
_entity.type
_entity.pdbx_description
1 polymer ?
#
loop_
_entity_poly.entity_id
_entity_poly.type
_entity_poly.pdbx_seq_one_letter_code
_entity_poly.pdbx_strand_id
1 'polypeptide(L)' 'MTTRMTINGVSTCQTAGTEKYEKYQTTIRRKRTTLFQYDYRHTDGELFSCVRPTLEECRHLRDEWIKGKENRL' A
#
# COMPACT_ATOMS: atom_id res chain seq x y z
N MET A 1 4.97 -8.67 15.81
CA MET A 1 5.40 -7.41 15.18
C MET A 1 4.21 -6.47 15.22
N THR A 2 4.34 -5.32 15.86
CA THR A 2 3.29 -4.28 15.79
C THR A 2 3.56 -3.48 14.51
N THR A 3 2.91 -3.85 13.42
CA THR A 3 3.01 -3.13 12.15
C THR A 3 2.44 -1.73 12.35
N ARG A 4 3.24 -0.68 12.15
CA ARG A 4 2.81 0.73 12.34
C ARG A 4 1.76 1.16 11.30
N MET A 5 1.61 0.36 10.26
CA MET A 5 0.63 0.56 9.19
C MET A 5 -0.82 0.37 9.62
N THR A 6 -1.10 -0.50 10.61
CA THR A 6 -2.49 -0.85 10.97
C THR A 6 -2.71 -0.86 12.48
N ILE A 7 -3.81 -0.26 12.92
CA ILE A 7 -4.30 -0.35 14.30
C ILE A 7 -5.60 -1.14 14.26
N ASN A 8 -5.68 -2.26 15.00
CA ASN A 8 -6.84 -3.16 15.02
C ASN A 8 -7.29 -3.64 13.63
N GLY A 9 -6.34 -3.85 12.71
CA GLY A 9 -6.62 -4.26 11.32
C GLY A 9 -7.03 -3.12 10.38
N VAL A 10 -7.13 -1.88 10.87
CA VAL A 10 -7.49 -0.70 10.08
C VAL A 10 -6.23 0.10 9.75
N SER A 11 -6.08 0.50 8.48
CA SER A 11 -4.96 1.34 8.03
C SER A 11 -4.89 2.66 8.81
N THR A 12 -3.69 3.07 9.18
CA THR A 12 -3.42 4.38 9.78
C THR A 12 -3.23 5.48 8.74
N CYS A 13 -3.32 5.17 7.44
CA CYS A 13 -3.22 6.14 6.35
C CYS A 13 -4.54 6.94 6.25
N GLN A 14 -4.63 8.02 7.03
CA GLN A 14 -5.87 8.82 7.16
C GLN A 14 -5.85 10.11 6.32
N THR A 15 -4.68 10.70 6.11
CA THR A 15 -4.58 11.99 5.41
C THR A 15 -4.74 11.80 3.90
N ALA A 16 -5.73 12.46 3.31
CA ALA A 16 -5.97 12.44 1.87
C ALA A 16 -4.74 12.91 1.06
N GLY A 17 -4.47 12.25 -0.05
CA GLY A 17 -3.32 12.50 -0.92
C GLY A 17 -1.98 11.97 -0.40
N THR A 18 -1.96 11.25 0.72
CA THR A 18 -0.71 10.74 1.31
C THR A 18 -0.55 9.23 1.15
N GLU A 19 0.70 8.80 1.08
CA GLU A 19 1.08 7.39 1.15
C GLU A 19 1.76 7.05 2.48
N LYS A 20 1.56 5.82 2.95
CA LYS A 20 2.30 5.20 4.04
C LYS A 20 2.79 3.83 3.59
N TYR A 21 3.96 3.44 4.05
CA TYR A 21 4.47 2.09 3.78
C TYR A 21 5.38 1.58 4.89
N GLU A 22 5.43 0.27 5.01
CA GLU A 22 6.35 -0.43 5.92
C GLU A 22 7.05 -1.56 5.18
N LYS A 23 8.37 -1.60 5.30
CA LYS A 23 9.22 -2.66 4.76
C LYS A 23 9.31 -3.78 5.79
N TYR A 24 9.05 -5.01 5.38
CA TYR A 24 9.22 -6.17 6.22
C TYR A 24 9.88 -7.32 5.46
N GLN A 25 10.40 -8.28 6.21
CA GLN A 25 10.93 -9.53 5.66
C GLN A 25 10.01 -10.67 6.05
N THR A 26 9.72 -11.54 5.10
CA THR A 26 8.95 -12.76 5.30
C THR A 26 9.60 -13.92 4.55
N THR A 27 9.27 -15.15 4.93
CA THR A 27 9.76 -16.35 4.25
C THR A 27 8.67 -16.88 3.33
N ILE A 28 8.87 -16.74 2.02
CA ILE A 28 7.97 -17.26 0.99
C ILE A 28 8.70 -18.39 0.27
N ARG A 29 8.10 -19.58 0.20
CA ARG A 29 8.69 -20.76 -0.46
C ARG A 29 10.14 -21.03 -0.03
N ARG A 30 10.39 -21.00 1.29
CA ARG A 30 11.71 -21.18 1.92
C ARG A 30 12.77 -20.10 1.58
N LYS A 31 12.40 -19.05 0.84
CA LYS A 31 13.28 -17.90 0.55
C LYS A 31 12.87 -16.70 1.40
N ARG A 32 13.84 -16.12 2.11
CA ARG A 32 13.65 -14.83 2.79
C ARG A 32 13.48 -13.74 1.73
N THR A 33 12.33 -13.09 1.76
CA THR A 33 11.87 -12.12 0.77
C THR A 33 11.53 -10.82 1.49
N THR A 34 11.99 -9.71 0.93
CA THR A 34 11.59 -8.37 1.36
C THR A 34 10.32 -7.96 0.63
N LEU A 35 9.37 -7.43 1.37
CA LEU A 35 8.12 -6.89 0.86
C LEU A 35 7.83 -5.53 1.49
N PHE A 36 6.97 -4.76 0.83
CA PHE A 36 6.45 -3.49 1.28
C PHE A 36 4.94 -3.61 1.41
N GLN A 37 4.40 -3.40 2.61
CA GLN A 37 3.00 -3.07 2.78
C GLN A 37 2.82 -1.59 2.47
N TYR A 38 1.88 -1.25 1.60
CA TYR A 38 1.69 0.09 1.07
C TYR A 38 0.22 0.47 1.12
N ASP A 39 -0.06 1.66 1.66
CA ASP A 39 -1.39 2.27 1.72
C ASP A 39 -1.34 3.68 1.15
N TYR A 40 -2.27 4.02 0.26
CA TYR A 40 -2.46 5.36 -0.28
C TYR A 40 -3.90 5.80 -0.06
N ARG A 41 -4.09 6.93 0.62
CA ARG A 41 -5.41 7.54 0.79
C ARG A 41 -5.65 8.52 -0.36
N HIS A 42 -6.58 8.19 -1.24
CA HIS A 42 -6.91 9.08 -2.35
C HIS A 42 -7.68 10.33 -1.88
N THR A 43 -7.78 11.33 -2.75
CA THR A 43 -8.40 12.62 -2.45
C THR A 43 -9.91 12.51 -2.19
N ASP A 44 -10.55 11.48 -2.71
CA ASP A 44 -11.96 11.14 -2.44
C ASP A 44 -12.16 10.32 -1.15
N GLY A 45 -11.08 10.03 -0.42
CA GLY A 45 -11.12 9.27 0.83
C GLY A 45 -11.02 7.75 0.66
N GLU A 46 -11.06 7.21 -0.55
CA GLU A 46 -10.85 5.78 -0.76
C GLU A 46 -9.40 5.37 -0.43
N LEU A 47 -9.25 4.14 0.06
CA LEU A 47 -7.94 3.56 0.39
C LEU A 47 -7.53 2.58 -0.71
N PHE A 48 -6.37 2.83 -1.32
CA PHE A 48 -5.66 1.84 -2.08
C PHE A 48 -4.62 1.15 -1.19
N SER A 49 -4.60 -0.18 -1.19
CA SER A 49 -3.64 -0.97 -0.41
C SER A 49 -3.05 -2.10 -1.26
N CYS A 50 -1.74 -2.32 -1.16
CA CYS A 50 -1.08 -3.45 -1.81
C CYS A 50 0.18 -3.94 -1.07
N VAL A 51 0.68 -5.11 -1.47
CA VAL A 51 1.97 -5.63 -1.03
C VAL A 51 2.81 -6.01 -2.24
N ARG A 52 4.02 -5.43 -2.36
CA ARG A 52 4.96 -5.75 -3.46
C ARG A 52 6.41 -5.84 -3.00
N PRO A 53 7.28 -6.51 -3.77
CA PRO A 53 8.72 -6.57 -3.49
C PRO A 53 9.43 -5.22 -3.43
N THR A 54 8.93 -4.22 -4.17
CA THR A 54 9.50 -2.87 -4.22
C THR A 54 8.44 -1.78 -4.00
N LEU A 55 8.88 -0.62 -3.51
CA LEU A 55 8.02 0.57 -3.38
C LEU A 55 7.63 1.15 -4.76
N GLU A 56 8.48 1.00 -5.77
CA GLU A 56 8.21 1.44 -7.14
C GLU A 56 7.03 0.66 -7.75
N GLU A 57 7.00 -0.66 -7.60
CA GLU A 57 5.86 -1.47 -8.04
C GLU A 57 4.56 -1.08 -7.30
N CYS A 58 4.64 -0.75 -6.00
CA CYS A 58 3.47 -0.25 -5.26
C CYS A 58 2.95 1.06 -5.87
N ARG A 59 3.83 2.02 -6.14
CA ARG A 59 3.47 3.32 -6.73
C ARG A 59 2.93 3.17 -8.15
N HIS A 60 3.54 2.31 -8.96
CA HIS A 60 3.03 1.98 -10.29
C HIS A 60 1.59 1.47 -10.23
N LEU A 61 1.28 0.54 -9.33
CA LEU A 61 -0.09 0.03 -9.16
C LEU A 61 -1.06 1.07 -8.62
N ARG A 62 -0.61 1.97 -7.73
CA ARG A 62 -1.42 3.12 -7.32
C ARG A 62 -1.78 3.98 -8.52
N ASP A 63 -0.82 4.31 -9.38
CA ASP A 63 -1.05 5.19 -10.52
C ASP A 63 -2.00 4.54 -11.54
N GLU A 64 -1.87 3.24 -11.80
CA GLU A 64 -2.81 2.49 -12.63
C GLU A 64 -4.22 2.43 -12.01
N TRP A 65 -4.32 2.29 -10.69
CA TRP A 65 -5.60 2.35 -9.98
C TRP A 65 -6.24 3.74 -10.10
N ILE A 66 -5.48 4.83 -9.93
CA ILE A 66 -5.95 6.20 -10.11
C ILE A 66 -6.47 6.42 -11.54
N LYS A 67 -5.68 6.07 -12.57
CA LYS A 67 -6.12 6.17 -13.98
C LYS A 67 -7.41 5.39 -14.23
N GLY A 68 -7.51 4.18 -13.66
CA GLY A 68 -8.70 3.35 -13.75
C GLY A 68 -9.94 3.99 -13.10
N LYS A 69 -9.78 4.88 -12.13
CA LYS A 69 -10.87 5.66 -11.55
C LYS A 69 -11.27 6.85 -12.41
N GLU A 70 -10.30 7.58 -12.94
CA GLU A 70 -10.56 8.71 -13.85
C GLU A 70 -11.36 8.26 -15.07
N ASN A 71 -11.09 7.05 -15.58
CA ASN A 71 -11.84 6.46 -16.69
C ASN A 71 -13.27 5.99 -16.35
N ARG A 72 -13.67 6.00 -15.07
CA ARG A 72 -15.02 5.63 -14.61
C ARG A 72 -15.91 6.86 -14.34
N LEU A 73 -15.33 8.05 -14.35
CA LEU A 73 -16.01 9.35 -14.27
C LEU A 73 -16.36 9.84 -15.68
#